data_AF-A0AAW3YS13-F1
#
_entry.id   AF-A0AAW3YS13-F1
#
_cell.length_a   1.000
_cell.length_b   1.000
_cell.length_c   1.000
_cell.angle_alpha   90.00
_cell.angle_beta   90.00
_cell.angle_gamma   90.00
#
_symmetry.space_group_name_H-M   'P 1'
#
loop_
_entity.id
_entity.type
_entity.pdbx_description
1 polymer ?
#
loop_
_entity_poly.entity_id
_entity_poly.type
_entity_poly.pdbx_seq_one_letter_code
_entity_poly.pdbx_strand_id
1 'polypeptide(L)'
;MRLVRGSTPKGYAGIAVKRPFHNGYLIRPLLGVTKEEIVDYCNKLNLMPRIDPSNKKEVYTRNRLRKYVLPHLKEENPQVHEKFQKFSVQMQEDEAYLQELAFEKMNKVITKKSDKQISLSIPAFESMSMPL
;
A
#
# COMPACT_ATOMS: atom_id res chain seq x y z
N MET A 1 1.67 -2.66 9.99
CA MET A 1 2.24 -1.38 10.47
C MET A 1 1.27 -0.23 10.36
N ARG A 2 0.80 0.10 9.15
CA ARG A 2 -0.10 1.25 8.94
C ARG A 2 -1.45 1.10 9.62
N LEU A 3 -1.99 -0.12 9.71
CA LEU A 3 -3.19 -0.42 10.50
C LEU A 3 -3.07 0.03 11.97
N VAL A 4 -1.94 -0.22 12.62
CA VAL A 4 -1.71 0.14 14.03
C VAL A 4 -1.61 1.66 14.24
N ARG A 5 -1.17 2.41 13.22
CA ARG A 5 -0.95 3.87 13.34
C ARG A 5 -2.12 4.71 12.82
N GLY A 6 -3.09 4.09 12.15
CA GLY A 6 -4.03 4.79 11.30
C GLY A 6 -3.40 5.20 9.96
N SER A 7 -4.20 5.16 8.89
CA SER A 7 -3.80 5.58 7.54
C SER A 7 -5.02 5.89 6.69
N THR A 8 -4.79 6.45 5.50
CA THR A 8 -5.81 6.53 4.45
C THR A 8 -6.05 5.15 3.81
N PRO A 9 -7.13 4.92 3.05
CA PRO A 9 -7.35 3.65 2.36
C PRO A 9 -6.19 3.27 1.44
N LYS A 10 -5.71 4.21 0.61
CA LYS A 10 -4.43 4.10 -0.12
C LYS A 10 -3.23 3.73 0.77
N GLY A 11 -3.22 4.21 2.00
CA GLY A 11 -2.24 3.86 3.01
C GLY A 11 -2.33 2.39 3.44
N TYR A 12 -3.54 1.91 3.71
CA TYR A 12 -3.81 0.51 4.09
C TYR A 12 -3.59 -0.47 2.95
N ALA A 13 -3.77 -0.02 1.70
CA ALA A 13 -3.47 -0.76 0.49
C ALA A 13 -1.98 -1.15 0.32
N GLY A 14 -1.12 -0.80 1.29
CA GLY A 14 0.20 -1.39 1.43
C GLY A 14 1.26 -0.76 0.52
N ILE A 15 2.12 -1.62 -0.01
CA ILE A 15 3.23 -1.23 -0.88
C ILE A 15 2.78 -1.48 -2.32
N ALA A 16 2.77 -0.43 -3.15
CA ALA A 16 2.50 -0.60 -4.58
C ALA A 16 3.68 -1.27 -5.29
N VAL A 17 3.39 -2.19 -6.21
CA VAL A 17 4.39 -2.87 -7.06
C VAL A 17 5.14 -1.84 -7.92
N LYS A 18 4.41 -0.87 -8.48
CA LYS A 18 4.92 0.22 -9.32
C LYS A 18 4.30 1.53 -8.86
N ARG A 19 5.08 2.59 -8.78
CA ARG A 19 4.55 3.95 -8.56
C ARG A 19 5.38 5.01 -9.28
N PRO A 20 4.80 6.17 -9.64
CA PRO A 20 5.56 7.31 -10.13
C PRO A 20 6.65 7.71 -9.13
N PHE A 21 7.83 8.06 -9.63
CA PHE A 21 8.98 8.48 -8.84
C PHE A 21 9.86 9.41 -9.68
N HIS A 22 9.82 10.71 -9.40
CA HIS A 22 10.44 11.75 -10.24
C HIS A 22 9.99 11.58 -11.70
N ASN A 23 10.91 11.57 -12.66
CA ASN A 23 10.66 11.47 -14.09
C ASN A 23 10.47 10.01 -14.56
N GLY A 24 10.21 9.08 -13.64
CA GLY A 24 10.09 7.66 -13.95
C GLY A 24 9.23 6.89 -12.96
N TYR A 25 9.54 5.60 -12.81
CA TYR A 25 8.79 4.69 -11.95
C TYR A 25 9.71 3.95 -10.98
N LEU A 26 9.29 3.84 -9.73
CA LEU A 26 9.89 2.93 -8.75
C LEU A 26 9.16 1.59 -8.83
N ILE A 27 9.88 0.55 -9.29
CA ILE A 27 9.38 -0.81 -9.44
C ILE A 27 9.94 -1.69 -8.33
N ARG A 28 9.11 -2.60 -7.79
CA ARG A 28 9.49 -3.55 -6.74
C ARG A 28 9.23 -4.99 -7.22
N PRO A 29 10.15 -5.59 -7.99
CA PRO A 29 9.94 -6.91 -8.61
C PRO A 29 9.74 -8.03 -7.61
N LEU A 30 10.43 -7.95 -6.46
CA LEU A 30 10.43 -8.99 -5.43
C LEU A 30 9.27 -8.86 -4.42
N LEU A 31 8.26 -8.02 -4.69
CA LEU A 31 7.17 -7.80 -3.74
C LEU A 31 6.25 -9.01 -3.60
N GLY A 32 6.10 -9.80 -4.67
CA GLY A 32 5.34 -11.05 -4.68
C GLY A 32 6.19 -12.29 -4.39
N VAL A 33 7.42 -12.12 -3.92
CA VAL A 33 8.35 -13.22 -3.61
C VAL A 33 8.55 -13.27 -2.10
N THR A 34 8.47 -14.47 -1.54
CA THR A 34 8.66 -14.73 -0.12
C THR A 34 10.13 -14.61 0.28
N LYS A 35 10.39 -14.49 1.58
CA LYS A 35 11.77 -14.39 2.07
C LYS A 35 12.49 -15.73 1.89
N GLU A 36 11.76 -16.81 2.05
CA GLU A 36 12.17 -18.20 1.90
C GLU A 36 12.65 -18.44 0.45
N GLU A 37 11.85 -18.07 -0.55
CA GLU A 37 12.25 -18.16 -1.97
C GLU A 37 13.52 -17.37 -2.30
N ILE A 38 13.69 -16.17 -1.72
CA ILE A 38 14.91 -15.37 -1.91
C ILE A 38 16.13 -16.08 -1.32
N VAL A 39 15.99 -16.71 -0.15
CA VAL A 39 17.09 -17.45 0.50
C VAL A 39 17.44 -18.70 -0.30
N ASP A 40 16.44 -19.45 -0.75
CA ASP A 40 16.63 -20.64 -1.59
C ASP A 40 17.30 -20.29 -2.92
N TYR A 41 16.92 -19.17 -3.53
CA TYR A 41 17.55 -18.67 -4.74
C TYR A 41 19.03 -18.33 -4.51
N CYS A 42 19.36 -17.66 -3.40
CA CYS A 42 20.76 -17.40 -3.03
C CYS A 42 21.54 -18.70 -2.83
N ASN A 43 20.97 -19.69 -2.14
CA ASN A 43 21.62 -20.98 -1.89
C ASN A 43 21.88 -21.74 -3.20
N LYS A 44 20.89 -21.81 -4.09
CA LYS A 44 21.00 -22.47 -5.41
C LYS A 44 22.12 -21.90 -6.26
N LEU A 45 22.40 -20.60 -6.14
CA LEU A 45 23.44 -19.90 -6.89
C LEU A 45 24.73 -19.67 -6.08
N ASN A 46 24.85 -20.25 -4.89
CA ASN A 46 25.98 -20.04 -3.97
C ASN A 46 26.29 -18.56 -3.68
N LEU A 47 25.24 -17.73 -3.57
CA LEU A 47 25.37 -16.32 -3.20
C LEU A 47 25.46 -16.16 -1.69
N MET A 48 26.42 -15.36 -1.21
CA MET A 48 26.61 -15.07 0.21
C MET A 48 26.18 -13.62 0.53
N PRO A 49 24.89 -13.37 0.83
CA PRO A 49 24.41 -12.03 1.15
C PRO A 49 24.90 -11.57 2.52
N ARG A 50 25.29 -10.30 2.63
CA ARG A 50 25.59 -9.66 3.92
C ARG A 50 24.31 -9.50 4.74
N ILE A 51 24.32 -9.99 5.97
CA ILE A 51 23.19 -9.82 6.91
C ILE A 51 23.36 -8.51 7.68
N ASP A 52 22.39 -7.60 7.55
CA ASP A 52 22.39 -6.35 8.32
C ASP A 52 22.10 -6.63 9.82
N PRO A 53 23.00 -6.28 10.75
CA PRO A 53 22.82 -6.48 12.19
C PRO A 53 21.62 -5.69 12.76
N SER A 54 21.19 -4.61 12.11
CA SER A 54 20.03 -3.82 12.52
C SER A 54 18.73 -4.64 12.53
N ASN A 55 18.67 -5.73 11.75
CA ASN A 55 17.53 -6.65 11.70
C ASN A 55 17.18 -7.28 13.05
N LYS A 56 18.17 -7.39 13.95
CA LYS A 56 18.00 -7.95 15.30
C LYS A 56 17.57 -6.88 16.33
N LYS A 57 17.64 -5.60 15.98
CA LYS A 57 17.28 -4.51 16.90
C LYS A 57 15.76 -4.38 17.00
N GLU A 58 15.24 -4.30 18.22
CA GLU A 58 13.80 -4.22 18.51
C GLU A 58 13.27 -2.78 18.62
N VAL A 59 14.16 -1.80 18.44
CA VAL A 59 13.83 -0.36 18.52
C VAL A 59 12.76 0.01 17.48
N TYR A 60 12.82 -0.58 16.28
CA TYR A 60 11.90 -0.26 15.19
C TYR A 60 10.60 -1.07 15.29
N THR A 61 9.45 -0.39 15.23
CA THR A 61 8.11 -1.03 15.21
C THR A 61 8.00 -2.12 14.14
N ARG A 62 8.61 -1.89 12.96
CA ARG A 62 8.67 -2.88 11.88
C ARG A 62 9.29 -4.20 12.31
N ASN A 63 10.42 -4.13 13.01
CA ASN A 63 11.16 -5.32 13.44
C ASN A 63 10.38 -6.08 14.52
N ARG A 64 9.74 -5.36 15.46
CA ARG A 64 8.87 -5.97 16.47
C ARG A 64 7.68 -6.71 15.85
N LEU A 65 6.97 -6.09 14.91
CA LEU A 65 5.86 -6.75 14.23
C LEU A 65 6.32 -8.00 13.46
N ARG A 66 7.47 -7.94 12.78
CA ARG A 66 8.03 -9.11 12.09
C ARG A 66 8.43 -10.22 13.07
N LYS A 67 9.03 -9.87 14.21
CA LYS A 67 9.57 -10.82 15.18
C LYS A 67 8.48 -11.47 16.04
N TYR A 68 7.48 -10.71 16.45
CA TYR A 68 6.52 -11.14 17.48
C TYR A 68 5.09 -11.27 17.00
N VAL A 69 4.69 -10.64 15.89
CA VAL A 69 3.29 -10.69 15.41
C VAL A 69 3.16 -11.57 14.18
N LEU A 70 4.05 -11.40 13.19
CA LEU A 70 4.00 -12.17 11.95
C LEU A 70 4.08 -13.71 12.15
N PRO A 71 4.86 -14.27 13.12
CA PRO A 71 4.88 -15.71 13.33
C PRO A 71 3.52 -16.27 13.74
N HIS A 72 2.84 -15.65 14.71
CA HIS A 72 1.50 -16.06 15.13
C HIS A 72 0.49 -15.96 13.97
N LEU A 73 0.57 -14.94 13.13
CA LEU A 73 -0.27 -14.86 11.93
C LEU A 73 0.00 -15.98 10.92
N LYS A 74 1.25 -16.46 10.82
CA LYS A 74 1.62 -17.61 10.00
C LYS A 74 1.16 -18.94 10.62
N GLU A 75 1.09 -19.05 11.94
CA GLU A 75 0.53 -20.21 12.63
C GLU A 75 -0.98 -20.35 12.34
N GLU A 76 -1.72 -19.25 12.38
CA GLU A 76 -3.14 -19.23 11.99
C GLU A 76 -3.36 -19.52 10.50
N ASN A 77 -2.48 -18.98 9.65
CA ASN A 77 -2.53 -19.23 8.21
C ASN A 77 -1.12 -19.16 7.59
N PRO A 78 -0.54 -20.30 7.18
CA PRO A 78 0.78 -20.32 6.54
C PRO A 78 0.88 -19.42 5.29
N GLN A 79 -0.23 -19.25 4.59
CA GLN A 79 -0.36 -18.41 3.39
C GLN A 79 -0.87 -16.99 3.68
N VAL A 80 -0.77 -16.52 4.94
CA VAL A 80 -1.24 -15.17 5.32
C VAL A 80 -0.62 -14.05 4.47
N HIS A 81 0.61 -14.24 4.00
CA HIS A 81 1.30 -13.30 3.13
C HIS A 81 0.59 -13.12 1.78
N GLU A 82 0.11 -14.21 1.17
CA GLU A 82 -0.70 -14.17 -0.05
C GLU A 82 -2.05 -13.48 0.21
N LYS A 83 -2.68 -13.74 1.36
CA LYS A 83 -3.94 -13.08 1.73
C LYS A 83 -3.76 -11.57 1.89
N PHE A 84 -2.68 -11.13 2.53
CA PHE A 84 -2.35 -9.70 2.62
C PHE A 84 -1.99 -9.09 1.27
N GLN A 85 -1.33 -9.84 0.38
CA GLN A 85 -1.06 -9.38 -0.98
C GLN A 85 -2.37 -9.20 -1.76
N LYS A 86 -3.29 -10.17 -1.72
CA LYS A 86 -4.59 -10.08 -2.36
C LYS A 86 -5.41 -8.90 -1.81
N PHE A 87 -5.46 -8.74 -0.49
CA PHE A 87 -6.08 -7.59 0.16
C PHE A 87 -5.45 -6.26 -0.32
N SER A 88 -4.12 -6.21 -0.42
CA SER A 88 -3.39 -5.04 -0.90
C SER A 88 -3.74 -4.68 -2.34
N VAL A 89 -3.88 -5.67 -3.22
CA VAL A 89 -4.29 -5.46 -4.62
C VAL A 89 -5.73 -4.97 -4.68
N GLN A 90 -6.66 -5.64 -4.02
CA GLN A 90 -8.07 -5.25 -4.00
C GLN A 90 -8.27 -3.82 -3.49
N MET A 91 -7.60 -3.45 -2.39
CA MET A 91 -7.66 -2.07 -1.88
C MET A 91 -7.05 -1.04 -2.83
N GLN A 92 -6.06 -1.41 -3.66
CA GLN A 92 -5.51 -0.51 -4.67
C GLN A 92 -6.48 -0.30 -5.83
N GLU A 93 -7.17 -1.37 -6.26
CA GLU A 93 -8.19 -1.33 -7.30
C GLU A 93 -9.40 -0.51 -6.85
N ASP A 94 -9.91 -0.77 -5.65
CA ASP A 94 -11.03 -0.03 -5.06
C ASP A 94 -10.70 1.46 -4.93
N GLU A 95 -9.51 1.81 -4.41
CA GLU A 95 -9.07 3.21 -4.32
C GLU A 95 -8.95 3.85 -5.71
N ALA A 96 -8.41 3.15 -6.71
CA ALA A 96 -8.28 3.69 -8.06
C ALA A 96 -9.65 4.00 -8.67
N TYR A 97 -10.61 3.10 -8.52
CA TYR A 97 -11.98 3.29 -8.99
C TYR A 97 -12.69 4.44 -8.28
N LEU A 98 -12.57 4.52 -6.95
CA LEU A 98 -13.15 5.62 -6.17
C LEU A 98 -12.53 6.98 -6.55
N GLN A 99 -11.23 7.03 -6.84
CA GLN A 99 -10.57 8.25 -7.31
C GLN A 99 -11.07 8.68 -8.70
N GLU A 100 -11.31 7.74 -9.60
CA GLU A 100 -11.88 8.01 -10.92
C GLU A 100 -13.29 8.59 -10.81
N LEU A 101 -14.17 7.93 -10.03
CA LEU A 101 -15.52 8.44 -9.75
C LEU A 101 -15.48 9.82 -9.07
N ALA A 102 -14.57 10.03 -8.13
CA ALA A 102 -14.41 11.32 -7.47
C ALA A 102 -14.04 12.41 -8.48
N PHE A 103 -13.14 12.12 -9.43
CA PHE A 103 -12.76 13.07 -10.47
C PHE A 103 -13.92 13.41 -11.40
N GLU A 104 -14.67 12.42 -11.86
CA GLU A 104 -15.86 12.62 -12.70
C GLU A 104 -16.92 13.47 -12.01
N LYS A 105 -17.19 13.20 -10.73
CA LYS A 105 -18.16 13.93 -9.92
C LYS A 105 -17.68 15.35 -9.64
N MET A 106 -16.40 15.52 -9.30
CA MET A 106 -15.83 16.83 -8.98
C MET A 106 -15.97 17.83 -10.15
N ASN A 107 -15.83 17.37 -11.40
CA ASN A 107 -16.04 18.21 -12.58
C ASN A 107 -17.47 18.76 -12.70
N LYS A 108 -18.47 18.13 -12.06
CA LYS A 108 -19.87 18.58 -12.04
C LYS A 108 -20.17 19.60 -10.94
N VAL A 109 -19.30 19.70 -9.93
CA VAL A 109 -19.48 20.58 -8.76
C VAL A 109 -18.66 21.85 -8.88
N ILE A 110 -17.53 21.79 -9.58
CA ILE A 110 -16.69 22.96 -9.82
C ILE A 110 -17.43 23.94 -10.72
N THR A 111 -17.72 25.14 -10.19
CA THR A 111 -18.43 26.19 -10.91
C THR A 111 -17.48 27.19 -11.58
N LYS A 112 -16.29 27.39 -10.99
CA LYS A 112 -15.22 28.21 -11.58
C LYS A 112 -13.87 27.59 -11.28
N LYS A 113 -13.00 27.56 -12.28
CA LYS A 113 -11.61 27.14 -12.16
C LYS A 113 -10.72 28.18 -12.82
N SER A 114 -9.88 28.83 -12.03
CA SER A 114 -8.85 29.78 -12.48
C SER A 114 -7.54 29.46 -11.76
N ASP A 115 -6.43 30.02 -12.23
CA ASP A 115 -5.10 29.78 -11.63
C ASP A 115 -5.00 30.23 -10.16
N LYS A 116 -5.88 31.14 -9.72
CA LYS A 116 -5.87 31.70 -8.36
C LYS A 116 -7.01 31.19 -7.47
N GLN A 117 -8.04 30.57 -8.05
CA GLN A 117 -9.25 30.20 -7.32
C GLN A 117 -9.98 29.02 -7.96
N ILE A 118 -10.43 28.11 -7.11
CA ILE A 118 -11.42 27.09 -7.42
C ILE A 118 -12.69 27.41 -6.60
N SER A 119 -13.85 27.41 -7.24
CA SER A 119 -15.15 27.58 -6.58
C SER A 119 -16.00 26.34 -6.81
N LEU A 120 -16.72 25.93 -5.76
CA LEU A 120 -17.56 24.73 -5.73
C LEU A 120 -19.00 25.15 -5.39
N SER A 121 -19.99 24.49 -5.99
CA SER A 121 -21.38 24.64 -5.59
C SER A 121 -21.67 23.77 -4.36
N ILE A 122 -21.92 24.39 -3.20
CA ILE A 122 -22.28 23.68 -1.97
C ILE A 122 -23.53 22.81 -2.16
N PRO A 123 -24.66 23.32 -2.72
CA PRO A 123 -25.85 22.48 -2.91
C PRO A 123 -25.60 21.29 -3.84
N ALA A 124 -24.80 21.47 -4.90
CA ALA A 124 -24.45 20.37 -5.79
C ALA A 124 -23.54 19.33 -5.11
N PHE A 125 -22.61 19.77 -4.25
CA PHE A 125 -21.75 18.89 -3.47
C PHE A 125 -22.54 18.10 -2.43
N GLU A 126 -23.41 18.75 -1.67
CA GLU A 126 -24.24 18.10 -0.64
C GLU A 126 -25.25 17.11 -1.24
N SER A 127 -25.67 17.31 -2.48
CA SER A 127 -26.51 16.34 -3.21
C SER A 127 -25.78 15.06 -3.60
N MET A 128 -24.45 15.01 -3.45
CA MET A 128 -23.67 13.83 -3.77
C MET A 128 -23.79 12.75 -2.70
N SER A 129 -23.88 11.51 -3.14
CA SER A 129 -23.83 10.37 -2.23
C SER A 129 -22.45 10.26 -1.59
N MET A 130 -22.42 10.09 -0.27
CA MET A 130 -21.22 9.67 0.44
C MET A 130 -20.85 8.25 0.02
N PRO A 131 -19.58 7.96 -0.32
CA PRO A 131 -19.13 6.59 -0.47
C PRO A 131 -19.30 5.88 0.89
N LEU A 132 -19.97 4.72 0.87
CA LEU A 132 -20.17 3.87 2.05
C LEU A 132 -18.85 3.36 2.62
#